data_AF-A0A7C6WSB2-F1
#
_entry.id   AF-A0A7C6WSB2-F1
#
_cell.length_a   1.000
_cell.length_b   1.000
_cell.length_c   1.000
_cell.angle_alpha   90.00
_cell.angle_beta   90.00
_cell.angle_gamma   90.00
#
_symmetry.space_group_name_H-M   'P 1'
#
loop_
_entity.id
_entity.type
_entity.pdbx_description
1 polymer ?
#
loop_
_entity_poly.entity_id
_entity_poly.type
_entity_poly.pdbx_seq_one_letter_code
_entity_poly.pdbx_strand_id
1 'polypeptide(L)'
;MKMMKKTWLALLVLMLLCPQAWAAAYHDAPPSEVLEHLNRNLPDFALEDCILITGTPKGNFAFVLVSNGTSRRLLGYEYKNGRYQYWLRNDGAVPQGAGQVSFYRHRADMPAHGFDSAPYGNDWGFTVSRIAPDSTEIINQQVSYHWENGGFKLYFYMDRDIYTMNWYVFDDSLKYEEFTAGYERGTIMGIVQRDIRHASFATLPKTVREAQEKLSLAPDIPQGELKAQRIKFTGGQKFPVYTGPGTHYLRSGNGKAAVSTNDWIQVFGQENGWILIQYDLSRDRMRMGYIEASALPKNAQVSQLNLNHTAVNIGYAANLTDDPLFSQSALAQLPQGQPVTSLSSMGTWGYIETTVNNTPVRGFVPGNALHMPIPTPAPFPLTDTTPGLVAGTLYNGAMSGENYVAYTSMSLNDARDAFVITIHVEAPDSWHSPQTGTDVLLGYQLYENNRAGAFTTRLPDDKNMLVFTASLPISTQAQVVGLVPVFAVSGNRINETITIPLP
;
A
#
# COMPACT_ATOMS: atom_id res chain seq x y z
N MET A 1 45.82 -40.66 51.65
CA MET A 1 47.18 -40.58 51.09
C MET A 1 47.17 -41.30 49.75
N LYS A 2 47.33 -40.54 48.63
CA LYS A 2 47.74 -40.88 47.23
C LYS A 2 47.53 -42.32 46.71
N MET A 3 47.10 -42.64 45.48
CA MET A 3 46.99 -41.99 44.14
C MET A 3 46.22 -43.02 43.25
N MET A 4 45.17 -42.67 42.48
CA MET A 4 45.15 -42.19 41.07
C MET A 4 45.41 -43.23 39.94
N LYS A 5 44.40 -43.33 39.04
CA LYS A 5 44.40 -43.55 37.56
C LYS A 5 44.24 -44.95 36.93
N LYS A 6 43.41 -44.93 35.86
CA LYS A 6 43.14 -45.91 34.76
C LYS A 6 42.04 -46.91 35.11
N THR A 7 40.89 -46.93 34.45
CA THR A 7 40.73 -47.25 33.03
C THR A 7 39.43 -46.67 32.42
N TRP A 8 39.59 -45.71 31.51
CA TRP A 8 38.61 -45.39 30.46
C TRP A 8 39.02 -46.21 29.23
N LEU A 9 38.40 -47.37 28.99
CA LEU A 9 38.62 -48.16 27.77
C LEU A 9 37.48 -49.18 27.56
N ALA A 10 36.26 -48.71 27.28
CA ALA A 10 35.15 -49.59 26.92
C ALA A 10 34.17 -49.01 25.89
N LEU A 11 34.51 -47.90 25.23
CA LEU A 11 33.59 -47.22 24.29
C LEU A 11 34.20 -46.92 22.92
N LEU A 12 35.28 -47.64 22.54
CA LEU A 12 36.01 -47.38 21.30
C LEU A 12 35.99 -48.55 20.28
N VAL A 13 35.08 -49.52 20.42
CA VAL A 13 35.08 -50.73 19.56
C VAL A 13 33.76 -50.96 18.80
N LEU A 14 32.77 -50.07 18.89
CA LEU A 14 31.52 -50.19 18.11
C LEU A 14 31.31 -49.11 17.03
N MET A 15 32.39 -48.52 16.50
CA MET A 15 32.34 -47.55 15.39
C MET A 15 32.84 -48.10 14.04
N LEU A 16 32.99 -49.42 13.88
CA LEU A 16 33.68 -49.98 12.71
C LEU A 16 32.83 -50.68 11.64
N LEU A 17 31.50 -50.74 11.72
CA LEU A 17 30.70 -51.39 10.68
C LEU A 17 29.34 -50.72 10.42
N CYS A 18 29.34 -49.53 9.79
CA CYS A 18 28.23 -49.12 8.92
C CYS A 18 28.71 -48.03 7.95
N PRO A 19 28.68 -48.23 6.62
CA PRO A 19 29.01 -47.17 5.68
C PRO A 19 27.76 -46.32 5.45
N GLN A 20 27.57 -45.27 6.24
CA GLN A 20 26.67 -44.18 5.90
C GLN A 20 27.53 -42.95 5.58
N ALA A 21 27.78 -42.77 4.28
CA ALA A 21 28.07 -41.44 3.77
C ALA A 21 26.87 -40.54 4.09
N TRP A 22 27.13 -39.25 4.33
CA TRP A 22 26.23 -38.18 4.77
C TRP A 22 26.14 -38.01 6.31
N ALA A 23 26.61 -36.83 6.75
CA ALA A 23 26.58 -36.25 8.11
C ALA A 23 27.63 -36.74 9.14
N ALA A 24 28.90 -36.38 8.93
CA ALA A 24 29.73 -36.04 10.08
C ALA A 24 29.13 -34.77 10.71
N ALA A 25 28.43 -34.90 11.83
CA ALA A 25 28.08 -33.74 12.65
C ALA A 25 29.39 -33.07 13.09
N TYR A 26 29.64 -31.86 12.60
CA TYR A 26 30.85 -31.11 12.89
C TYR A 26 30.64 -30.36 14.21
N HIS A 27 30.84 -31.07 15.32
CA HIS A 27 30.80 -30.49 16.66
C HIS A 27 32.09 -29.73 16.94
N ASP A 28 32.00 -28.43 17.24
CA ASP A 28 33.15 -27.68 17.70
C ASP A 28 33.28 -27.80 19.23
N ALA A 29 34.52 -27.80 19.72
CA ALA A 29 34.76 -27.70 21.15
C ALA A 29 34.35 -26.28 21.63
N PRO A 30 33.51 -26.15 22.68
CA PRO A 30 33.14 -24.85 23.21
C PRO A 30 34.37 -24.11 23.76
N PRO A 31 34.54 -22.82 23.46
CA PRO A 31 35.57 -22.00 24.08
C PRO A 31 35.45 -21.99 25.61
N SER A 32 36.58 -21.89 26.32
CA SER A 32 36.62 -21.86 27.78
C SER A 32 35.68 -20.83 28.40
N GLU A 33 35.59 -19.65 27.80
CA GLU A 33 34.79 -18.53 28.26
C GLU A 33 33.29 -18.81 28.11
N VAL A 34 32.92 -19.60 27.11
CA VAL A 34 31.54 -20.09 26.95
C VAL A 34 31.21 -21.06 28.06
N LEU A 35 32.09 -22.04 28.34
CA LEU A 35 31.88 -23.00 29.44
C LEU A 35 31.81 -22.31 30.80
N GLU A 36 32.69 -21.33 31.06
CA GLU A 36 32.64 -20.51 32.27
C GLU A 36 31.32 -19.76 32.43
N HIS A 37 30.82 -19.17 31.35
CA HIS A 37 29.53 -18.47 31.35
C HIS A 37 28.36 -19.43 31.60
N LEU A 38 28.34 -20.59 30.95
CA LEU A 38 27.31 -21.62 31.13
C LEU A 38 27.28 -22.12 32.57
N ASN A 39 28.43 -22.55 33.10
CA ASN A 39 28.52 -23.08 34.47
C ASN A 39 28.10 -22.04 35.53
N ARG A 40 28.37 -20.75 35.29
CA ARG A 40 28.02 -19.69 36.23
C ARG A 40 26.53 -19.31 36.18
N ASN A 41 25.94 -19.26 34.98
CA ASN A 41 24.64 -18.63 34.79
C ASN A 41 23.52 -19.60 34.42
N LEU A 42 23.85 -20.82 33.99
CA LEU A 42 22.89 -21.84 33.53
C LEU A 42 23.28 -23.24 34.07
N PRO A 43 23.46 -23.40 35.39
CA PRO A 43 23.93 -24.67 35.97
C PRO A 43 22.97 -25.84 35.76
N ASP A 44 21.67 -25.55 35.57
CA ASP A 44 20.62 -26.54 35.34
C ASP A 44 20.45 -26.92 33.85
N PHE A 45 21.25 -26.32 32.96
CA PHE A 45 21.21 -26.63 31.54
C PHE A 45 22.44 -27.45 31.13
N ALA A 46 22.20 -28.58 30.46
CA ALA A 46 23.22 -29.34 29.78
C ALA A 46 23.55 -28.70 28.43
N LEU A 47 24.84 -28.66 28.08
CA LEU A 47 25.29 -28.33 26.73
C LEU A 47 24.97 -29.50 25.79
N GLU A 48 24.28 -29.22 24.70
CA GLU A 48 23.95 -30.22 23.68
C GLU A 48 24.86 -30.13 22.46
N ASP A 49 25.16 -28.90 22.00
CA ASP A 49 26.05 -28.71 20.86
C ASP A 49 26.66 -27.30 20.83
N CYS A 50 27.76 -27.14 20.09
CA CYS A 50 28.46 -25.89 19.86
C CYS A 50 28.96 -25.80 18.42
N ILE A 51 28.83 -24.61 17.83
CA ILE A 51 29.39 -24.29 16.51
C ILE A 51 30.08 -22.93 16.52
N LEU A 52 31.24 -22.86 15.88
CA LEU A 52 32.00 -21.64 15.61
C LEU A 52 31.74 -21.18 14.18
N ILE A 53 31.43 -19.90 14.01
CA ILE A 53 31.28 -19.26 12.71
C ILE A 53 32.37 -18.20 12.59
N THR A 54 33.32 -18.44 11.70
CA THR A 54 34.52 -17.60 11.55
C THR A 54 34.50 -16.82 10.24
N GLY A 55 35.17 -15.66 10.23
CA GLY A 55 35.42 -14.90 9.00
C GLY A 55 34.24 -14.06 8.51
N THR A 56 33.19 -13.86 9.32
CA THR A 56 32.11 -12.93 8.97
C THR A 56 32.63 -11.47 8.97
N PRO A 57 31.96 -10.54 8.28
CA PRO A 57 32.32 -9.11 8.30
C PRO A 57 32.35 -8.45 9.69
N LYS A 58 31.64 -8.98 10.70
CA LYS A 58 31.70 -8.46 12.09
C LYS A 58 32.59 -9.29 13.02
N GLY A 59 33.30 -10.28 12.49
CA GLY A 59 34.20 -11.13 13.26
C GLY A 59 33.67 -12.54 13.50
N ASN A 60 34.20 -13.19 14.53
CA ASN A 60 33.92 -14.59 14.81
C ASN A 60 32.81 -14.72 15.85
N PHE A 61 31.98 -15.74 15.69
CA PHE A 61 30.85 -16.03 16.56
C PHE A 61 30.91 -17.47 17.05
N ALA A 62 30.39 -17.72 18.24
CA ALA A 62 30.10 -19.06 18.74
C ALA A 62 28.60 -19.14 19.07
N PHE A 63 27.96 -20.23 18.67
CA PHE A 63 26.59 -20.53 19.04
C PHE A 63 26.55 -21.85 19.80
N VAL A 64 25.74 -21.89 20.86
CA VAL A 64 25.57 -23.11 21.66
C VAL A 64 24.10 -23.40 21.88
N LEU A 65 23.78 -24.68 21.88
CA LEU A 65 22.49 -25.22 22.28
C LEU A 65 22.61 -25.77 23.69
N VAL A 66 21.70 -25.33 24.54
CA VAL A 66 21.62 -25.81 25.91
C VAL A 66 20.19 -26.22 26.25
N SER A 67 20.04 -27.28 27.05
CA SER A 67 18.75 -27.85 27.40
C SER A 67 18.68 -28.19 28.89
N ASN A 68 17.53 -27.95 29.52
CA ASN A 68 17.24 -28.42 30.88
C ASN A 68 16.26 -29.61 30.89
N GLY A 69 16.12 -30.30 29.74
CA GLY A 69 15.18 -31.40 29.54
C GLY A 69 13.73 -31.00 29.28
N THR A 70 13.34 -29.76 29.60
CA THR A 70 11.99 -29.23 29.30
C THR A 70 12.00 -28.17 28.20
N SER A 71 13.10 -27.43 28.08
CA SER A 71 13.27 -26.35 27.12
C SER A 71 14.69 -26.31 26.60
N ARG A 72 14.83 -25.92 25.33
CA ARG A 72 16.09 -25.60 24.66
C ARG A 72 16.25 -24.12 24.44
N ARG A 73 17.50 -23.69 24.49
CA ARG A 73 17.88 -22.30 24.29
C ARG A 73 19.07 -22.22 23.35
N LEU A 74 18.97 -21.29 22.40
CA LEU A 74 20.10 -20.86 21.60
C LEU A 74 20.79 -19.68 22.30
N LEU A 75 22.09 -19.81 22.52
CA LEU A 75 22.93 -18.72 23.01
C LEU A 75 23.97 -18.37 21.95
N GLY A 76 24.32 -17.08 21.87
CA GLY A 76 25.37 -16.59 20.99
C GLY A 76 26.43 -15.80 21.73
N TYR A 77 27.67 -15.97 21.27
CA TYR A 77 28.87 -15.30 21.74
C TYR A 77 29.59 -14.67 20.56
N GLU A 78 30.15 -13.48 20.76
CA GLU A 78 30.89 -12.72 19.75
C GLU A 78 32.33 -12.58 20.22
N TYR A 79 33.28 -12.82 19.33
CA TYR A 79 34.69 -12.71 19.63
C TYR A 79 35.12 -11.25 19.62
N LYS A 80 35.39 -10.69 20.81
CA LYS A 80 35.77 -9.29 21.03
C LYS A 80 36.90 -9.20 22.04
N ASN A 81 37.89 -8.36 21.74
CA ASN A 81 39.03 -8.09 22.63
C ASN A 81 39.74 -9.38 23.08
N GLY A 82 39.97 -10.30 22.13
CA GLY A 82 40.72 -11.53 22.39
C GLY A 82 39.93 -12.67 23.05
N ARG A 83 38.62 -12.50 23.30
CA ARG A 83 37.78 -13.50 23.99
C ARG A 83 36.36 -13.55 23.45
N TYR A 84 35.68 -14.68 23.64
CA TYR A 84 34.24 -14.77 23.37
C TYR A 84 33.43 -14.09 24.47
N GLN A 85 32.50 -13.21 24.07
CA GLN A 85 31.62 -12.46 24.97
C GLN A 85 30.16 -12.77 24.64
N TYR A 86 29.35 -13.03 25.68
CA TYR A 86 27.94 -13.31 25.54
C TYR A 86 27.17 -12.12 24.93
N TRP A 87 26.33 -12.36 23.92
CA TRP A 87 25.54 -11.29 23.28
C TRP A 87 24.11 -11.68 22.89
N LEU A 88 23.76 -12.96 22.87
CA LEU A 88 22.46 -13.45 22.41
C LEU A 88 21.90 -14.54 23.32
N ARG A 89 20.61 -14.40 23.65
CA ARG A 89 19.74 -15.50 24.07
C ARG A 89 18.48 -15.44 23.23
N ASN A 90 18.10 -16.57 22.65
CA ASN A 90 16.79 -16.73 22.04
C ASN A 90 16.25 -18.13 22.34
N ASP A 91 15.17 -18.17 23.13
CA ASP A 91 14.52 -19.40 23.59
C ASP A 91 13.58 -19.97 22.50
N GLY A 92 13.17 -19.13 21.52
CA GLY A 92 12.29 -19.52 20.42
C GLY A 92 13.01 -19.85 19.12
N ALA A 93 14.30 -19.54 18.99
CA ALA A 93 15.03 -19.65 17.72
C ALA A 93 15.14 -21.08 17.17
N VAL A 94 14.93 -22.10 17.99
CA VAL A 94 15.23 -23.50 17.66
C VAL A 94 14.06 -24.43 17.99
N PRO A 95 13.97 -25.59 17.33
CA PRO A 95 12.95 -26.59 17.64
C PRO A 95 13.02 -27.08 19.09
N GLN A 96 11.86 -27.35 19.67
CA GLN A 96 11.69 -27.83 21.05
C GLN A 96 11.28 -29.31 21.06
N GLY A 97 11.11 -29.91 22.24
CA GLY A 97 10.66 -31.30 22.40
C GLY A 97 11.80 -32.30 22.58
N ALA A 98 11.50 -33.57 22.90
CA ALA A 98 12.53 -34.60 23.16
C ALA A 98 13.33 -34.96 21.90
N GLY A 99 14.52 -35.53 22.04
CA GLY A 99 15.32 -36.02 20.90
C GLY A 99 16.68 -35.36 20.78
N GLN A 100 17.47 -35.86 19.83
CA GLN A 100 18.81 -35.37 19.54
C GLN A 100 18.75 -34.10 18.71
N VAL A 101 19.57 -33.11 19.06
CA VAL A 101 19.70 -31.86 18.31
C VAL A 101 21.17 -31.62 18.01
N SER A 102 21.47 -31.14 16.80
CA SER A 102 22.83 -30.81 16.38
C SER A 102 22.88 -29.64 15.41
N PHE A 103 24.03 -28.98 15.39
CA PHE A 103 24.40 -27.98 14.40
C PHE A 103 24.96 -28.61 13.13
N TYR A 104 24.70 -27.95 12.00
CA TYR A 104 25.27 -28.24 10.70
C TYR A 104 25.81 -26.94 10.12
N ARG A 105 27.11 -26.90 9.82
CA ARG A 105 27.75 -25.73 9.24
C ARG A 105 27.32 -25.55 7.78
N HIS A 106 27.02 -24.31 7.38
CA HIS A 106 26.85 -23.97 5.97
C HIS A 106 28.20 -24.01 5.28
N ARG A 107 28.23 -24.50 4.03
CA ARG A 107 29.46 -24.56 3.26
C ARG A 107 29.27 -23.96 1.87
N ALA A 108 30.27 -23.22 1.42
CA ALA A 108 30.28 -22.60 0.12
C ALA A 108 30.43 -23.57 -1.04
N ASP A 109 30.96 -24.76 -0.76
CA ASP A 109 31.14 -25.85 -1.73
C ASP A 109 29.98 -26.85 -1.75
N MET A 110 28.95 -26.65 -0.92
CA MET A 110 27.74 -27.45 -0.92
C MET A 110 26.54 -26.61 -1.35
N PRO A 111 25.62 -27.17 -2.17
CA PRO A 111 24.38 -26.48 -2.50
C PRO A 111 23.65 -26.16 -1.19
N ALA A 112 23.13 -24.93 -1.07
CA ALA A 112 22.28 -24.60 0.05
C ALA A 112 21.06 -25.52 0.03
N HIS A 113 20.45 -25.73 1.20
CA HIS A 113 19.02 -26.08 1.24
C HIS A 113 18.26 -24.88 0.68
N GLY A 114 18.28 -24.67 -0.63
CA GLY A 114 17.76 -23.48 -1.29
C GLY A 114 16.80 -23.88 -2.40
N PHE A 115 15.67 -23.18 -2.49
CA PHE A 115 14.64 -23.35 -3.51
C PHE A 115 15.17 -23.37 -4.96
N ASP A 116 16.20 -22.56 -5.21
CA ASP A 116 16.89 -22.44 -6.51
C ASP A 116 18.28 -23.11 -6.51
N SER A 117 18.63 -23.85 -5.44
CA SER A 117 19.89 -24.60 -5.26
C SER A 117 21.19 -23.77 -5.38
N ALA A 118 21.13 -22.44 -5.26
CA ALA A 118 22.33 -21.62 -5.17
C ALA A 118 23.13 -21.98 -3.90
N PRO A 119 24.43 -22.28 -3.99
CA PRO A 119 25.26 -22.56 -2.81
C PRO A 119 25.24 -21.37 -1.85
N TYR A 120 25.43 -21.64 -0.55
CA TYR A 120 25.68 -20.56 0.41
C TYR A 120 26.91 -19.81 -0.10
N GLY A 121 26.84 -18.52 -0.42
CA GLY A 121 27.97 -17.80 -1.04
C GLY A 121 29.23 -17.72 -0.14
N ASN A 122 29.17 -18.28 1.06
CA ASN A 122 30.18 -18.33 2.11
C ASN A 122 29.76 -19.35 3.20
N ASP A 123 30.63 -19.58 4.18
CA ASP A 123 30.39 -20.51 5.30
C ASP A 123 29.77 -19.82 6.53
N TRP A 124 29.18 -18.62 6.38
CA TRP A 124 28.75 -17.77 7.49
C TRP A 124 27.34 -18.10 7.99
N GLY A 125 27.05 -19.37 8.21
CA GLY A 125 25.75 -19.80 8.74
C GLY A 125 25.74 -21.21 9.28
N PHE A 126 24.60 -21.57 9.86
CA PHE A 126 24.37 -22.90 10.42
C PHE A 126 22.90 -23.28 10.37
N THR A 127 22.66 -24.59 10.36
CA THR A 127 21.35 -25.21 10.53
C THR A 127 21.31 -25.97 11.85
N VAL A 128 20.22 -25.85 12.59
CA VAL A 128 19.91 -26.69 13.75
C VAL A 128 18.92 -27.74 13.30
N SER A 129 19.26 -29.02 13.45
CA SER A 129 18.37 -30.14 13.14
C SER A 129 17.98 -30.89 14.41
N ARG A 130 16.73 -31.31 14.51
CA ARG A 130 16.24 -32.20 15.57
C ARG A 130 15.76 -33.53 14.98
N ILE A 131 16.12 -34.61 15.64
CA ILE A 131 15.66 -35.98 15.39
C ILE A 131 14.88 -36.44 16.62
N ALA A 132 13.60 -36.77 16.46
CA ALA A 132 12.75 -37.26 17.54
C ALA A 132 13.19 -38.68 17.99
N PRO A 133 13.01 -39.04 19.28
CA PRO A 133 13.52 -40.31 19.82
C PRO A 133 13.02 -41.58 19.11
N ASP A 134 11.81 -41.53 18.55
CA ASP A 134 11.08 -42.61 17.91
C ASP A 134 10.96 -42.43 16.39
N SER A 135 11.70 -41.48 15.81
CA SER A 135 11.58 -41.14 14.39
C SER A 135 12.05 -42.25 13.47
N THR A 136 11.26 -42.56 12.44
CA THR A 136 11.69 -43.32 11.25
C THR A 136 12.28 -42.42 10.17
N GLU A 137 12.09 -41.10 10.26
CA GLU A 137 12.75 -40.11 9.43
C GLU A 137 14.10 -39.70 10.01
N ILE A 138 15.08 -39.43 9.14
CA ILE A 138 16.43 -39.06 9.53
C ILE A 138 16.47 -37.66 10.18
N ILE A 139 15.53 -36.75 9.85
CA ILE A 139 15.44 -35.40 10.43
C ILE A 139 13.98 -34.94 10.51
N ASN A 140 13.48 -34.65 11.71
CA ASN A 140 12.11 -34.19 11.94
C ASN A 140 11.96 -32.69 11.70
N GLN A 141 12.86 -31.90 12.28
CA GLN A 141 12.73 -30.44 12.30
C GLN A 141 14.07 -29.80 11.96
N GLN A 142 14.02 -28.70 11.22
CA GLN A 142 15.19 -27.90 10.91
C GLN A 142 14.88 -26.41 10.97
N VAL A 143 15.88 -25.64 11.38
CA VAL A 143 15.89 -24.18 11.24
C VAL A 143 17.30 -23.72 10.89
N SER A 144 17.42 -22.82 9.93
CA SER A 144 18.70 -22.40 9.37
C SER A 144 18.86 -20.89 9.46
N TYR A 145 20.03 -20.45 9.88
CA TYR A 145 20.41 -19.05 9.99
C TYR A 145 21.68 -18.77 9.19
N HIS A 146 21.65 -17.75 8.34
CA HIS A 146 22.78 -17.35 7.52
C HIS A 146 23.08 -15.86 7.69
N TRP A 147 24.35 -15.50 7.57
CA TRP A 147 24.78 -14.11 7.66
C TRP A 147 24.27 -13.30 6.46
N GLU A 148 23.49 -12.26 6.74
CA GLU A 148 22.93 -11.36 5.75
C GLU A 148 22.81 -9.95 6.33
N ASN A 149 23.28 -8.93 5.59
CA ASN A 149 23.10 -7.52 5.95
C ASN A 149 23.49 -7.16 7.39
N GLY A 150 24.62 -7.69 7.88
CA GLY A 150 25.19 -7.32 9.17
C GLY A 150 24.69 -8.10 10.39
N GLY A 151 24.00 -9.23 10.19
CA GLY A 151 23.62 -10.17 11.25
C GLY A 151 23.15 -11.52 10.71
N PHE A 152 22.84 -12.46 11.61
CA PHE A 152 22.29 -13.76 11.24
C PHE A 152 20.78 -13.67 11.03
N LYS A 153 20.32 -14.15 9.87
CA LYS A 153 18.92 -14.13 9.45
C LYS A 153 18.41 -15.53 9.19
N LEU A 154 17.17 -15.79 9.61
CA LEU A 154 16.43 -16.98 9.28
C LEU A 154 16.37 -17.12 7.76
N TYR A 155 16.82 -18.27 7.29
CA TYR A 155 16.98 -18.59 5.88
C TYR A 155 16.08 -19.74 5.46
N PHE A 156 15.94 -20.76 6.32
CA PHE A 156 15.17 -21.96 6.02
C PHE A 156 14.57 -22.56 7.28
N TYR A 157 13.43 -23.24 7.15
CA TYR A 157 12.91 -24.10 8.21
C TYR A 157 12.03 -25.24 7.65
N MET A 158 11.85 -26.27 8.48
CA MET A 158 11.03 -27.44 8.19
C MET A 158 10.49 -28.02 9.50
N ASP A 159 9.27 -28.54 9.48
CA ASP A 159 8.64 -29.20 10.62
C ASP A 159 7.81 -30.42 10.20
N ARG A 160 8.47 -31.57 10.07
CA ARG A 160 7.83 -32.81 9.62
C ARG A 160 6.97 -33.47 10.69
N ASP A 161 7.07 -33.04 11.95
CA ASP A 161 6.14 -33.45 12.99
C ASP A 161 4.72 -32.93 12.70
N ILE A 162 4.57 -31.91 11.85
CA ILE A 162 3.30 -31.32 11.45
C ILE A 162 3.00 -31.61 9.97
N TYR A 163 3.94 -31.30 9.06
CA TYR A 163 3.73 -31.45 7.62
C TYR A 163 5.05 -31.52 6.85
N THR A 164 5.10 -32.28 5.75
CA THR A 164 6.30 -32.46 4.92
C THR A 164 6.49 -31.31 3.93
N MET A 165 6.83 -30.14 4.48
CA MET A 165 7.08 -28.90 3.75
C MET A 165 8.44 -28.30 4.08
N ASN A 166 9.21 -27.98 3.05
CA ASN A 166 10.41 -27.15 3.16
C ASN A 166 10.05 -25.69 2.94
N TRP A 167 10.50 -24.81 3.83
CA TRP A 167 10.25 -23.37 3.74
C TRP A 167 11.55 -22.59 3.60
N TYR A 168 11.62 -21.75 2.56
CA TYR A 168 12.73 -20.85 2.27
C TYR A 168 12.27 -19.42 2.51
N VAL A 169 13.05 -18.69 3.30
CA VAL A 169 12.63 -17.42 3.88
C VAL A 169 13.39 -16.27 3.22
N PHE A 170 12.65 -15.44 2.49
CA PHE A 170 13.14 -14.23 1.85
C PHE A 170 12.63 -12.99 2.58
N ASP A 171 13.08 -11.82 2.14
CA ASP A 171 12.75 -10.56 2.78
C ASP A 171 11.26 -10.20 2.74
N ASP A 172 10.57 -10.60 1.68
CA ASP A 172 9.17 -10.26 1.40
C ASP A 172 8.31 -11.47 1.06
N SER A 173 8.85 -12.68 1.22
CA SER A 173 8.18 -13.90 0.80
C SER A 173 8.69 -15.15 1.51
N LEU A 174 7.81 -16.14 1.55
CA LEU A 174 8.14 -17.53 1.82
C LEU A 174 8.00 -18.32 0.52
N LYS A 175 9.05 -19.01 0.12
CA LYS A 175 8.94 -20.04 -0.92
C LYS A 175 8.85 -21.41 -0.26
N TYR A 176 8.11 -22.33 -0.87
CA TYR A 176 7.90 -23.65 -0.30
C TYR A 176 8.06 -24.77 -1.32
N GLU A 177 8.50 -25.93 -0.85
CA GLU A 177 8.51 -27.20 -1.58
C GLU A 177 7.79 -28.27 -0.76
N GLU A 178 6.73 -28.84 -1.32
CA GLU A 178 5.93 -29.90 -0.71
C GLU A 178 6.35 -31.26 -1.28
N PHE A 179 6.67 -32.21 -0.40
CA PHE A 179 7.15 -33.54 -0.80
C PHE A 179 6.05 -34.63 -0.83
N THR A 180 4.77 -34.23 -0.84
CA THR A 180 3.65 -35.16 -1.06
C THR A 180 3.59 -35.61 -2.53
N ALA A 181 2.70 -36.55 -2.87
CA ALA A 181 2.71 -37.37 -4.09
C ALA A 181 2.64 -36.64 -5.47
N GLY A 182 2.84 -35.32 -5.52
CA GLY A 182 2.92 -34.52 -6.74
C GLY A 182 4.12 -33.54 -6.83
N TYR A 183 4.92 -33.40 -5.77
CA TYR A 183 6.01 -32.41 -5.65
C TYR A 183 5.60 -30.98 -6.08
N GLU A 184 5.02 -30.22 -5.16
CA GLU A 184 4.54 -28.86 -5.45
C GLU A 184 5.52 -27.79 -4.98
N ARG A 185 5.64 -26.71 -5.78
CA ARG A 185 6.43 -25.53 -5.44
C ARG A 185 5.58 -24.28 -5.52
N GLY A 186 5.80 -23.33 -4.63
CA GLY A 186 5.11 -22.05 -4.67
C GLY A 186 5.81 -20.93 -3.93
N THR A 187 5.25 -19.73 -4.05
CA THR A 187 5.70 -18.52 -3.36
C THR A 187 4.49 -17.85 -2.72
N ILE A 188 4.63 -17.50 -1.45
CA ILE A 188 3.64 -16.76 -0.66
C ILE A 188 4.33 -15.47 -0.25
N MET A 189 3.82 -14.32 -0.70
CA MET A 189 4.39 -13.05 -0.24
C MET A 189 3.93 -12.77 1.19
N GLY A 190 4.77 -12.05 1.90
CA GLY A 190 4.56 -11.60 3.28
C GLY A 190 5.82 -11.77 4.12
N ILE A 191 5.83 -11.11 5.27
CA ILE A 191 7.03 -10.93 6.07
C ILE A 191 6.99 -11.86 7.28
N VAL A 192 8.10 -12.54 7.54
CA VAL A 192 8.34 -13.22 8.82
C VAL A 192 9.50 -12.56 9.56
N GLN A 193 9.52 -12.65 10.89
CA GLN A 193 10.65 -12.17 11.67
C GLN A 193 11.88 -13.05 11.42
N ARG A 194 12.84 -12.51 10.66
CA ARG A 194 14.06 -13.23 10.28
C ARG A 194 15.25 -12.99 11.20
N ASP A 195 15.26 -11.92 11.99
CA ASP A 195 16.42 -11.63 12.83
C ASP A 195 16.60 -12.70 13.92
N ILE A 196 17.78 -13.34 14.02
CA ILE A 196 18.02 -14.41 14.99
C ILE A 196 17.76 -13.98 16.45
N ARG A 197 17.79 -12.68 16.75
CA ARG A 197 17.46 -12.14 18.07
C ARG A 197 15.98 -12.26 18.42
N HIS A 198 15.11 -12.39 17.42
CA HIS A 198 13.66 -12.29 17.54
C HIS A 198 12.91 -13.42 16.82
N ALA A 199 13.57 -14.19 15.96
CA ALA A 199 12.99 -15.29 15.22
C ALA A 199 12.48 -16.37 16.20
N SER A 200 11.31 -16.93 15.90
CA SER A 200 10.70 -17.98 16.70
C SER A 200 10.18 -19.11 15.83
N PHE A 201 10.79 -20.29 15.94
CA PHE A 201 10.45 -21.48 15.18
C PHE A 201 8.97 -21.86 15.37
N ALA A 202 8.46 -21.78 16.59
CA ALA A 202 7.07 -22.11 16.91
C ALA A 202 6.04 -21.19 16.22
N THR A 203 6.41 -19.94 15.91
CA THR A 203 5.47 -18.98 15.29
C THR A 203 5.43 -19.06 13.77
N LEU A 204 6.42 -19.69 13.14
CA LEU A 204 6.52 -19.80 11.68
C LEU A 204 5.36 -20.65 11.13
N PRO A 205 4.75 -20.28 9.99
CA PRO A 205 3.68 -21.07 9.40
C PRO A 205 4.22 -22.41 8.89
N LYS A 206 3.50 -23.50 9.13
CA LYS A 206 3.92 -24.86 8.77
C LYS A 206 3.21 -25.40 7.53
N THR A 207 2.08 -24.81 7.16
CA THR A 207 1.31 -25.16 5.97
C THR A 207 1.09 -23.96 5.05
N VAL A 208 0.84 -24.19 3.75
CA VAL A 208 0.48 -23.13 2.79
C VAL A 208 -0.73 -22.34 3.26
N ARG A 209 -1.75 -23.04 3.76
CA ARG A 209 -2.96 -22.43 4.30
C ARG A 209 -2.64 -21.50 5.47
N GLU A 210 -1.87 -21.97 6.44
CA GLU A 210 -1.48 -21.16 7.61
C GLU A 210 -0.64 -19.95 7.18
N ALA A 211 0.26 -20.12 6.21
CA ALA A 211 1.02 -19.01 5.65
C ALA A 211 0.11 -17.99 4.97
N GLN A 212 -0.85 -18.41 4.14
CA GLN A 212 -1.82 -17.51 3.50
C GLN A 212 -2.77 -16.82 4.51
N GLU A 213 -3.07 -17.48 5.63
CA GLU A 213 -3.88 -16.90 6.71
C GLU A 213 -3.09 -15.88 7.56
N LYS A 214 -1.79 -16.12 7.75
CA LYS A 214 -0.91 -15.28 8.59
C LYS A 214 -0.18 -14.18 7.83
N LEU A 215 0.10 -14.37 6.55
CA LEU A 215 0.89 -13.47 5.72
C LEU A 215 -0.03 -12.73 4.77
N SER A 216 -0.08 -11.41 4.89
CA SER A 216 -0.92 -10.57 4.04
C SER A 216 -0.14 -10.13 2.78
N LEU A 217 -0.85 -10.03 1.66
CA LEU A 217 -0.31 -9.48 0.41
C LEU A 217 -0.66 -8.00 0.32
N ALA A 218 0.31 -7.16 -0.03
CA ALA A 218 0.00 -5.80 -0.44
C ALA A 218 -0.81 -5.85 -1.74
N PRO A 219 -2.03 -5.27 -1.79
CA PRO A 219 -2.87 -5.36 -2.96
C PRO A 219 -2.31 -4.54 -4.12
N ASP A 220 -2.75 -4.89 -5.32
CA ASP A 220 -2.52 -4.04 -6.48
C ASP A 220 -3.31 -2.75 -6.34
N ILE A 221 -2.64 -1.63 -6.63
CA ILE A 221 -3.27 -0.31 -6.58
C ILE A 221 -3.99 -0.07 -7.90
N PRO A 222 -5.31 0.23 -7.88
CA PRO A 222 -6.05 0.59 -9.08
C PRO A 222 -5.41 1.77 -9.83
N GLN A 223 -5.62 1.85 -11.15
CA GLN A 223 -5.14 2.98 -11.94
C GLN A 223 -5.67 4.32 -11.38
N GLY A 224 -4.80 5.32 -11.35
CA GLY A 224 -5.12 6.64 -10.84
C GLY A 224 -3.86 7.50 -10.75
N GLU A 225 -4.01 8.66 -10.13
CA GLU A 225 -2.91 9.58 -9.85
C GLU A 225 -2.06 9.09 -8.67
N LEU A 226 -2.70 8.47 -7.67
CA LEU A 226 -2.02 7.83 -6.56
C LEU A 226 -1.29 6.57 -7.03
N LYS A 227 0.03 6.54 -6.84
CA LYS A 227 0.88 5.39 -7.16
C LYS A 227 1.64 4.97 -5.92
N ALA A 228 1.55 3.70 -5.56
CA ALA A 228 2.32 3.14 -4.46
C ALA A 228 3.67 2.60 -4.92
N GLN A 229 4.65 2.73 -4.05
CA GLN A 229 5.88 1.96 -4.07
C GLN A 229 5.99 1.15 -2.78
N ARG A 230 6.55 -0.06 -2.88
CA ARG A 230 6.86 -0.87 -1.69
C ARG A 230 8.18 -0.39 -1.12
N ILE A 231 8.17 0.09 0.13
CA ILE A 231 9.36 0.52 0.84
C ILE A 231 9.59 -0.42 2.01
N LYS A 232 10.84 -0.88 2.17
CA LYS A 232 11.24 -1.74 3.30
C LYS A 232 11.53 -0.87 4.52
N PHE A 233 10.65 -0.92 5.51
CA PHE A 233 10.86 -0.23 6.79
C PHE A 233 11.80 -1.03 7.71
N THR A 234 12.38 -0.35 8.70
CA THR A 234 13.11 -1.04 9.76
C THR A 234 12.09 -1.77 10.65
N GLY A 235 12.15 -3.10 10.70
CA GLY A 235 11.23 -3.92 11.48
C GLY A 235 11.29 -3.65 12.98
N GLY A 236 10.23 -4.04 13.69
CA GLY A 236 10.10 -3.94 15.15
C GLY A 236 9.61 -2.59 15.67
N GLN A 237 9.18 -1.70 14.78
CA GLN A 237 8.71 -0.35 15.13
C GLN A 237 7.20 -0.24 14.96
N LYS A 238 6.60 0.71 15.69
CA LYS A 238 5.17 0.99 15.62
C LYS A 238 4.94 2.50 15.61
N PHE A 239 4.15 2.99 14.66
CA PHE A 239 3.90 4.41 14.45
C PHE A 239 2.40 4.74 14.50
N PRO A 240 1.98 5.86 15.13
CA PRO A 240 0.60 6.32 15.06
C PRO A 240 0.24 6.73 13.63
N VAL A 241 -0.95 6.35 13.17
CA VAL A 241 -1.44 6.66 11.82
C VAL A 241 -2.59 7.66 11.90
N TYR A 242 -2.46 8.77 11.18
CA TYR A 242 -3.47 9.83 11.09
C TYR A 242 -4.12 9.85 9.71
N THR A 243 -5.31 10.43 9.57
CA THR A 243 -5.97 10.50 8.26
C THR A 243 -5.33 11.53 7.32
N GLY A 244 -4.58 12.51 7.84
CA GLY A 244 -3.88 13.53 7.06
C GLY A 244 -2.48 13.86 7.61
N PRO A 245 -1.72 14.76 6.95
CA PRO A 245 -0.33 15.08 7.30
C PRO A 245 -0.24 15.95 8.57
N GLY A 246 -0.43 15.34 9.74
CA GLY A 246 -0.30 16.03 11.03
C GLY A 246 -1.09 15.36 12.15
N THR A 247 -0.66 15.59 13.39
CA THR A 247 -1.33 15.03 14.58
C THR A 247 -2.68 15.67 14.90
N HIS A 248 -3.03 16.76 14.23
CA HIS A 248 -4.31 17.46 14.36
C HIS A 248 -5.41 16.87 13.46
N TYR A 249 -5.05 15.98 12.53
CA TYR A 249 -6.02 15.22 11.75
C TYR A 249 -6.64 14.10 12.57
N LEU A 250 -7.81 13.65 12.15
CA LEU A 250 -8.52 12.52 12.75
C LEU A 250 -7.60 11.29 12.82
N ARG A 251 -7.70 10.55 13.93
CA ARG A 251 -7.02 9.26 14.11
C ARG A 251 -8.06 8.16 14.26
N SER A 252 -8.16 7.31 13.23
CA SER A 252 -9.14 6.23 13.14
C SER A 252 -9.03 5.23 14.31
N GLY A 253 -10.06 4.39 14.45
CA GLY A 253 -10.10 3.37 15.51
C GLY A 253 -10.13 3.98 16.92
N ASN A 254 -10.91 5.04 17.11
CA ASN A 254 -11.04 5.78 18.37
C ASN A 254 -9.68 6.28 18.90
N GLY A 255 -8.86 6.88 18.03
CA GLY A 255 -7.56 7.43 18.41
C GLY A 255 -6.45 6.39 18.59
N LYS A 256 -6.67 5.12 18.20
CA LYS A 256 -5.70 4.04 18.40
C LYS A 256 -5.03 3.54 17.12
N ALA A 257 -5.39 4.07 15.95
CA ALA A 257 -4.80 3.65 14.68
C ALA A 257 -3.26 3.75 14.72
N ALA A 258 -2.59 2.65 14.38
CA ALA A 258 -1.14 2.55 14.31
C ALA A 258 -0.75 1.48 13.30
N VAL A 259 0.44 1.62 12.72
CA VAL A 259 1.07 0.66 11.80
C VAL A 259 2.28 0.03 12.48
N SER A 260 2.46 -1.26 12.26
CA SER A 260 3.67 -2.01 12.62
C SER A 260 4.56 -2.12 11.39
N THR A 261 5.87 -1.91 11.52
CA THR A 261 6.83 -2.09 10.42
C THR A 261 7.26 -3.54 10.20
N ASN A 262 6.57 -4.48 10.84
CA ASN A 262 6.81 -5.92 10.68
C ASN A 262 6.10 -6.53 9.48
N ASP A 263 5.14 -5.82 8.89
CA ASP A 263 4.42 -6.27 7.69
C ASP A 263 4.67 -5.28 6.54
N TRP A 264 4.17 -5.59 5.34
CA TRP A 264 4.31 -4.73 4.19
C TRP A 264 3.66 -3.37 4.44
N ILE A 265 4.29 -2.34 3.86
CA ILE A 265 3.78 -0.98 3.83
C ILE A 265 3.98 -0.46 2.41
N GLN A 266 2.89 -0.04 1.77
CA GLN A 266 2.92 0.69 0.51
C GLN A 266 2.98 2.17 0.80
N VAL A 267 3.90 2.89 0.17
CA VAL A 267 4.11 4.34 0.33
C VAL A 267 3.71 5.03 -0.97
N PHE A 268 2.80 6.00 -0.90
CA PHE A 268 2.28 6.72 -2.07
C PHE A 268 3.05 8.00 -2.37
N GLY A 269 3.69 8.55 -1.34
CA GLY A 269 4.47 9.77 -1.45
C GLY A 269 4.58 10.46 -0.10
N GLN A 270 5.28 11.59 -0.09
CA GLN A 270 5.45 12.44 1.09
C GLN A 270 4.87 13.83 0.88
N GLU A 271 4.45 14.47 1.97
CA GLU A 271 3.96 15.84 2.03
C GLU A 271 4.20 16.37 3.45
N ASN A 272 4.77 17.57 3.60
CA ASN A 272 4.91 18.27 4.89
C ASN A 272 5.58 17.45 6.03
N GLY A 273 6.53 16.58 5.71
CA GLY A 273 7.21 15.73 6.70
C GLY A 273 6.44 14.46 7.10
N TRP A 274 5.35 14.14 6.38
CA TRP A 274 4.55 12.93 6.54
C TRP A 274 4.56 12.11 5.25
N ILE A 275 4.33 10.81 5.36
CA ILE A 275 4.15 9.89 4.22
C ILE A 275 2.76 9.30 4.23
N LEU A 276 2.08 9.32 3.07
CA LEU A 276 0.85 8.57 2.87
C LEU A 276 1.21 7.10 2.65
N ILE A 277 0.66 6.24 3.49
CA ILE A 277 0.89 4.81 3.46
C ILE A 277 -0.40 4.01 3.35
N GLN A 278 -0.30 2.78 2.87
CA GLN A 278 -1.28 1.72 3.06
C GLN A 278 -0.63 0.54 3.76
N TYR A 279 -1.38 -0.08 4.67
CA TYR A 279 -0.92 -1.22 5.46
C TYR A 279 -2.07 -2.13 5.88
N ASP A 280 -1.72 -3.36 6.23
CA ASP A 280 -2.68 -4.38 6.67
C ASP A 280 -3.14 -4.19 8.12
N LEU A 281 -4.42 -4.49 8.40
CA LEU A 281 -4.95 -4.61 9.76
C LEU A 281 -5.42 -6.03 10.06
N SER A 282 -6.09 -6.64 9.09
CA SER A 282 -6.56 -8.02 9.08
C SER A 282 -6.86 -8.45 7.65
N ARG A 283 -7.11 -9.75 7.44
CA ARG A 283 -7.44 -10.34 6.12
C ARG A 283 -8.49 -9.57 5.31
N ASP A 284 -9.45 -8.96 5.98
CA ASP A 284 -10.61 -8.28 5.41
C ASP A 284 -10.56 -6.75 5.59
N ARG A 285 -9.48 -6.20 6.14
CA ARG A 285 -9.38 -4.78 6.48
C ARG A 285 -7.97 -4.24 6.32
N MET A 286 -7.88 -3.15 5.57
CA MET A 286 -6.65 -2.37 5.46
C MET A 286 -6.88 -0.96 5.97
N ARG A 287 -5.84 -0.13 5.88
CA ARG A 287 -5.97 1.31 6.10
C ARG A 287 -4.96 2.07 5.27
N MET A 288 -5.42 3.19 4.74
CA MET A 288 -4.61 4.27 4.23
C MET A 288 -4.54 5.42 5.24
N GLY A 289 -3.37 6.02 5.39
CA GLY A 289 -3.18 7.16 6.30
C GLY A 289 -1.73 7.62 6.34
N TYR A 290 -1.44 8.56 7.22
CA TYR A 290 -0.15 9.22 7.32
C TYR A 290 0.61 8.83 8.57
N ILE A 291 1.91 8.58 8.39
CA ILE A 291 2.90 8.51 9.49
C ILE A 291 4.01 9.52 9.22
N GLU A 292 4.78 9.86 10.24
CA GLU A 292 5.92 10.75 10.08
C GLU A 292 6.93 10.16 9.08
N ALA A 293 7.48 11.01 8.19
CA ALA A 293 8.51 10.60 7.24
C ALA A 293 9.80 10.14 7.93
N SER A 294 9.99 10.49 9.21
CA SER A 294 11.06 9.99 10.08
C SER A 294 11.07 8.46 10.23
N ALA A 295 9.94 7.78 9.94
CA ALA A 295 9.83 6.34 9.90
C ALA A 295 10.55 5.69 8.69
N LEU A 296 10.82 6.47 7.63
CA LEU A 296 11.52 5.96 6.46
C LEU A 296 12.96 5.53 6.81
N PRO A 297 13.48 4.47 6.19
CA PRO A 297 14.89 4.15 6.32
C PRO A 297 15.75 5.28 5.71
N LYS A 298 16.96 5.48 6.24
CA LYS A 298 17.83 6.63 5.94
C LYS A 298 18.04 6.95 4.46
N ASN A 299 17.95 5.96 3.57
CA ASN A 299 18.22 6.11 2.14
C ASN A 299 16.98 5.89 1.26
N ALA A 300 15.77 5.79 1.83
CA ALA A 300 14.55 5.66 1.03
C ALA A 300 14.32 6.93 0.20
N GLN A 301 14.07 6.73 -1.09
CA GLN A 301 13.66 7.78 -1.99
C GLN A 301 12.13 7.74 -2.13
N VAL A 302 11.46 8.78 -1.65
CA VAL A 302 10.01 8.90 -1.72
C VAL A 302 9.63 10.19 -2.43
N SER A 303 8.91 10.07 -3.54
CA SER A 303 8.41 11.21 -4.31
C SER A 303 7.42 12.05 -3.50
N GLN A 304 7.35 13.35 -3.79
CA GLN A 304 6.29 14.19 -3.24
C GLN A 304 4.92 13.75 -3.78
N LEU A 305 3.88 13.91 -2.97
CA LEU A 305 2.50 13.75 -3.43
C LEU A 305 2.12 14.93 -4.34
N ASN A 306 1.67 14.63 -5.56
CA ASN A 306 1.13 15.62 -6.47
C ASN A 306 -0.39 15.70 -6.27
N LEU A 307 -0.84 16.53 -5.33
CA LEU A 307 -2.26 16.71 -5.00
C LEU A 307 -2.84 17.94 -5.70
N ASN A 308 -4.07 17.83 -6.21
CA ASN A 308 -4.71 18.85 -7.06
C ASN A 308 -5.47 19.95 -6.27
N HIS A 309 -5.75 19.76 -4.98
CA HIS A 309 -6.43 20.71 -4.08
C HIS A 309 -7.62 21.50 -4.69
N THR A 310 -8.52 20.80 -5.37
CA THR A 310 -9.69 21.41 -6.03
C THR A 310 -10.89 21.44 -5.10
N ALA A 311 -11.51 22.61 -4.88
CA ALA A 311 -12.75 22.71 -4.11
C ALA A 311 -13.91 22.03 -4.86
N VAL A 312 -14.64 21.13 -4.20
CA VAL A 312 -15.80 20.38 -4.75
C VAL A 312 -16.85 20.16 -3.65
N ASN A 313 -18.04 19.69 -4.02
CA ASN A 313 -19.11 19.32 -3.10
C ASN A 313 -19.46 17.83 -3.22
N ILE A 314 -19.98 17.25 -2.15
CA ILE A 314 -20.58 15.92 -2.15
C ILE A 314 -21.94 15.98 -2.89
N GLY A 315 -22.04 15.33 -4.04
CA GLY A 315 -23.22 15.34 -4.92
C GLY A 315 -24.42 14.56 -4.38
N TYR A 316 -24.17 13.51 -3.59
CA TYR A 316 -25.15 12.72 -2.87
C TYR A 316 -24.52 12.13 -1.61
N ALA A 317 -25.32 11.79 -0.59
CA ALA A 317 -24.78 11.29 0.68
C ALA A 317 -23.86 10.08 0.48
N ALA A 318 -22.64 10.14 1.02
CA ALA A 318 -21.60 9.15 0.78
C ALA A 318 -20.81 8.80 2.05
N ASN A 319 -20.29 7.59 2.11
CA ASN A 319 -19.40 7.17 3.20
C ASN A 319 -17.96 7.58 2.88
N LEU A 320 -17.34 8.30 3.82
CA LEU A 320 -15.90 8.53 3.85
C LEU A 320 -15.21 7.32 4.45
N THR A 321 -14.22 6.74 3.77
CA THR A 321 -13.46 5.57 4.24
C THR A 321 -11.95 5.82 4.21
N ASP A 322 -11.20 5.19 5.12
CA ASP A 322 -9.73 5.05 5.02
C ASP A 322 -9.30 3.71 4.43
N ASP A 323 -10.24 2.87 4.01
CA ASP A 323 -9.99 1.54 3.43
C ASP A 323 -10.79 1.36 2.13
N PRO A 324 -10.42 2.03 1.04
CA PRO A 324 -11.17 2.00 -0.23
C PRO A 324 -11.09 0.65 -0.96
N LEU A 325 -10.11 -0.20 -0.63
CA LEU A 325 -9.82 -1.43 -1.39
C LEU A 325 -10.39 -2.70 -0.75
N PHE A 326 -10.58 -2.73 0.58
CA PHE A 326 -11.06 -3.92 1.29
C PHE A 326 -12.40 -3.65 1.97
N SER A 327 -12.40 -3.31 3.26
CA SER A 327 -13.63 -3.29 4.06
C SER A 327 -14.58 -2.17 3.67
N GLN A 328 -14.07 -1.07 3.10
CA GLN A 328 -14.84 0.15 2.79
C GLN A 328 -15.63 0.69 3.99
N SER A 329 -15.19 0.35 5.20
CA SER A 329 -15.86 0.72 6.43
C SER A 329 -15.87 2.24 6.59
N ALA A 330 -17.04 2.81 6.86
CA ALA A 330 -17.20 4.25 7.00
C ALA A 330 -16.44 4.77 8.23
N LEU A 331 -15.55 5.75 8.02
CA LEU A 331 -15.05 6.65 9.05
C LEU A 331 -16.11 7.68 9.46
N ALA A 332 -16.85 8.17 8.47
CA ALA A 332 -17.92 9.15 8.64
C ALA A 332 -18.91 9.07 7.47
N GLN A 333 -20.12 9.54 7.70
CA GLN A 333 -21.10 9.76 6.64
C GLN A 333 -21.10 11.24 6.28
N LEU A 334 -20.91 11.56 5.00
CA LEU A 334 -20.93 12.92 4.49
C LEU A 334 -22.29 13.19 3.82
N PRO A 335 -23.09 14.17 4.28
CA PRO A 335 -24.32 14.55 3.61
C PRO A 335 -24.08 15.19 2.24
N GLN A 336 -25.11 15.13 1.38
CA GLN A 336 -25.16 15.88 0.14
C GLN A 336 -24.96 17.39 0.39
N GLY A 337 -24.19 18.03 -0.50
CA GLY A 337 -23.85 19.44 -0.44
C GLY A 337 -22.68 19.77 0.48
N GLN A 338 -22.11 18.82 1.21
CA GLN A 338 -20.96 19.07 2.06
C GLN A 338 -19.75 19.54 1.22
N PRO A 339 -19.13 20.68 1.56
CA PRO A 339 -17.92 21.14 0.89
C PRO A 339 -16.72 20.26 1.27
N VAL A 340 -15.94 19.89 0.26
CA VAL A 340 -14.72 19.09 0.40
C VAL A 340 -13.66 19.60 -0.57
N THR A 341 -12.42 19.20 -0.36
CA THR A 341 -11.32 19.46 -1.28
C THR A 341 -10.91 18.15 -1.93
N SER A 342 -11.07 18.02 -3.25
CA SER A 342 -10.53 16.90 -4.03
C SER A 342 -9.01 17.01 -4.10
N LEU A 343 -8.33 15.97 -3.65
CA LEU A 343 -6.87 15.90 -3.60
C LEU A 343 -6.32 15.04 -4.72
N SER A 344 -6.92 13.88 -4.99
CA SER A 344 -6.45 12.95 -6.01
C SER A 344 -7.48 11.87 -6.34
N SER A 345 -7.12 10.90 -7.17
CA SER A 345 -7.96 9.76 -7.56
C SER A 345 -7.22 8.42 -7.49
N MET A 346 -7.96 7.35 -7.19
CA MET A 346 -7.49 5.97 -7.19
C MET A 346 -8.61 5.02 -7.62
N GLY A 347 -8.56 4.52 -8.85
CA GLY A 347 -9.63 3.75 -9.46
C GLY A 347 -10.91 4.57 -9.53
N THR A 348 -12.00 4.01 -8.98
CA THR A 348 -13.30 4.67 -8.89
C THR A 348 -13.43 5.60 -7.69
N TRP A 349 -12.37 5.77 -6.88
CA TRP A 349 -12.41 6.57 -5.66
C TRP A 349 -11.82 7.97 -5.87
N GLY A 350 -12.50 8.96 -5.29
CA GLY A 350 -11.96 10.29 -5.07
C GLY A 350 -11.32 10.39 -3.69
N TYR A 351 -10.05 10.80 -3.65
CA TYR A 351 -9.35 11.09 -2.40
C TYR A 351 -9.55 12.56 -2.04
N ILE A 352 -10.08 12.83 -0.85
CA ILE A 352 -10.52 14.16 -0.44
C ILE A 352 -9.98 14.58 0.92
N GLU A 353 -10.07 15.88 1.20
CA GLU A 353 -9.97 16.48 2.53
C GLU A 353 -11.29 17.18 2.90
N THR A 354 -11.73 17.03 4.14
CA THR A 354 -12.87 17.76 4.71
C THR A 354 -12.76 17.83 6.24
N THR A 355 -13.83 18.26 6.91
CA THR A 355 -13.94 18.30 8.37
C THR A 355 -15.07 17.39 8.84
N VAL A 356 -14.81 16.57 9.85
CA VAL A 356 -15.82 15.76 10.56
C VAL A 356 -15.73 16.09 12.04
N ASN A 357 -16.84 16.52 12.65
CA ASN A 357 -16.89 16.95 14.06
C ASN A 357 -15.78 17.96 14.41
N ASN A 358 -15.60 18.98 13.57
CA ASN A 358 -14.56 20.02 13.70
C ASN A 358 -13.10 19.49 13.66
N THR A 359 -12.89 18.25 13.24
CA THR A 359 -11.57 17.65 13.08
C THR A 359 -11.29 17.45 11.58
N PRO A 360 -10.16 17.93 11.04
CA PRO A 360 -9.82 17.69 9.65
C PRO A 360 -9.57 16.21 9.40
N VAL A 361 -10.03 15.73 8.26
CA VAL A 361 -9.94 14.32 7.86
C VAL A 361 -9.66 14.24 6.36
N ARG A 362 -8.79 13.31 5.97
CA ARG A 362 -8.68 12.88 4.58
C ARG A 362 -9.11 11.43 4.45
N GLY A 363 -9.63 11.08 3.28
CA GLY A 363 -10.13 9.74 3.02
C GLY A 363 -10.74 9.65 1.64
N PHE A 364 -11.39 8.53 1.38
CA PHE A 364 -11.94 8.20 0.07
C PHE A 364 -13.46 8.21 0.10
N VAL A 365 -14.03 8.72 -0.99
CA VAL A 365 -15.46 8.62 -1.33
C VAL A 365 -15.58 8.11 -2.77
N PRO A 366 -16.72 7.54 -3.19
CA PRO A 366 -16.94 7.23 -4.60
C PRO A 366 -16.67 8.47 -5.47
N GLY A 367 -15.87 8.35 -6.53
CA GLY A 367 -15.44 9.49 -7.34
C GLY A 367 -16.61 10.19 -8.02
N ASN A 368 -17.66 9.44 -8.37
CA ASN A 368 -18.92 9.98 -8.88
C ASN A 368 -19.78 10.70 -7.82
N ALA A 369 -19.37 10.70 -6.56
CA ALA A 369 -19.97 11.53 -5.52
C ALA A 369 -19.37 12.94 -5.46
N LEU A 370 -18.30 13.23 -6.22
CA LEU A 370 -17.67 14.56 -6.25
C LEU A 370 -18.22 15.39 -7.40
N HIS A 371 -18.89 16.49 -7.07
CA HIS A 371 -19.40 17.44 -8.05
C HIS A 371 -18.67 18.78 -7.87
N MET A 372 -18.30 19.43 -8.97
CA MET A 372 -17.78 20.79 -8.89
C MET A 372 -18.76 21.68 -8.10
N PRO A 373 -18.26 22.62 -7.28
CA PRO A 373 -19.14 23.57 -6.64
C PRO A 373 -19.81 24.34 -7.76
N ILE A 374 -21.14 24.42 -7.74
CA ILE A 374 -21.86 25.33 -8.61
C ILE A 374 -21.20 26.70 -8.39
N PRO A 375 -20.57 27.32 -9.39
CA PRO A 375 -19.94 28.61 -9.22
C PRO A 375 -20.96 29.53 -8.57
N THR A 376 -20.65 30.08 -7.40
CA THR A 376 -21.45 31.19 -6.90
C THR A 376 -21.27 32.25 -7.97
N PRO A 377 -22.32 32.73 -8.65
CA PRO A 377 -22.17 33.73 -9.69
C PRO A 377 -21.34 34.85 -9.09
N ALA A 378 -20.13 35.08 -9.63
CA ALA A 378 -19.39 36.25 -9.25
C ALA A 378 -20.35 37.42 -9.46
N PRO A 379 -20.54 38.33 -8.49
CA PRO A 379 -21.21 39.58 -8.77
C PRO A 379 -20.30 40.30 -9.76
N PHE A 380 -20.49 40.03 -11.05
CA PHE A 380 -20.18 41.02 -12.06
C PHE A 380 -20.92 42.28 -11.60
N PRO A 381 -20.25 43.43 -11.52
CA PRO A 381 -20.96 44.68 -11.37
C PRO A 381 -21.78 44.88 -12.65
N LEU A 382 -22.96 44.28 -12.71
CA LEU A 382 -23.97 44.58 -13.70
C LEU A 382 -24.68 45.82 -13.17
N THR A 383 -24.30 46.99 -13.69
CA THR A 383 -25.26 48.09 -13.73
C THR A 383 -26.47 47.57 -14.50
N ASP A 384 -27.68 47.85 -14.02
CA ASP A 384 -29.01 47.41 -14.47
C ASP A 384 -29.37 47.85 -15.92
N THR A 385 -28.38 47.93 -16.80
CA THR A 385 -28.44 48.60 -18.10
C THR A 385 -27.94 47.75 -19.26
N THR A 386 -27.35 46.57 -19.04
CA THR A 386 -26.93 45.68 -20.14
C THR A 386 -28.01 44.64 -20.42
N PRO A 387 -28.77 44.74 -21.52
CA PRO A 387 -29.89 43.84 -21.81
C PRO A 387 -29.41 42.39 -22.01
N GLY A 388 -30.14 41.40 -21.48
CA GLY A 388 -29.89 39.97 -21.71
C GLY A 388 -28.91 39.28 -20.74
N LEU A 389 -28.19 40.04 -19.89
CA LEU A 389 -27.39 39.48 -18.81
C LEU A 389 -28.23 39.39 -17.53
N VAL A 390 -28.40 38.18 -17.01
CA VAL A 390 -29.30 37.92 -15.87
C VAL A 390 -28.46 37.67 -14.63
N ALA A 391 -28.75 38.38 -13.54
CA ALA A 391 -28.11 38.14 -12.25
C ALA A 391 -28.52 36.75 -11.71
N GLY A 392 -27.57 36.00 -11.17
CA GLY A 392 -27.84 34.67 -10.59
C GLY A 392 -27.77 33.49 -11.57
N THR A 393 -27.29 33.70 -12.80
CA THR A 393 -27.07 32.63 -13.78
C THR A 393 -25.69 31.97 -13.64
N LEU A 394 -25.57 30.74 -14.15
CA LEU A 394 -24.33 29.95 -14.15
C LEU A 394 -23.27 30.50 -15.12
N TYR A 395 -23.72 31.15 -16.19
CA TYR A 395 -22.88 31.79 -17.19
C TYR A 395 -23.56 33.04 -17.73
N ASN A 396 -22.74 34.04 -18.05
CA ASN A 396 -23.08 35.24 -18.78
C ASN A 396 -21.93 35.52 -19.77
N GLY A 397 -22.27 35.82 -21.02
CA GLY A 397 -21.29 36.11 -22.07
C GLY A 397 -21.87 37.02 -23.13
N ALA A 398 -21.00 37.66 -23.90
CA ALA A 398 -21.39 38.45 -25.06
C ALA A 398 -20.46 38.15 -26.24
N MET A 399 -20.99 38.19 -27.45
CA MET A 399 -20.23 37.99 -28.69
C MET A 399 -20.76 38.93 -29.77
N SER A 400 -19.86 39.60 -30.47
CA SER A 400 -20.20 40.47 -31.59
C SER A 400 -20.05 39.70 -32.91
N GLY A 401 -21.17 39.49 -33.59
CA GLY A 401 -21.16 39.09 -34.99
C GLY A 401 -20.92 40.29 -35.90
N GLU A 402 -20.99 40.06 -37.21
CA GLU A 402 -20.73 41.11 -38.21
C GLU A 402 -21.68 42.31 -38.08
N ASN A 403 -22.97 42.06 -37.78
CA ASN A 403 -24.02 43.08 -37.76
C ASN A 403 -24.92 43.01 -36.51
N TYR A 404 -24.53 42.23 -35.50
CA TYR A 404 -25.35 42.01 -34.30
C TYR A 404 -24.47 41.75 -33.08
N VAL A 405 -25.04 41.92 -31.89
CA VAL A 405 -24.42 41.50 -30.63
C VAL A 405 -25.33 40.49 -29.95
N ALA A 406 -24.77 39.34 -29.58
CA ALA A 406 -25.47 38.28 -28.87
C ALA A 406 -25.03 38.25 -27.41
N TYR A 407 -25.99 38.39 -26.49
CA TYR A 407 -25.84 38.26 -25.05
C TYR A 407 -26.40 36.91 -24.60
N THR A 408 -25.54 36.06 -24.06
CA THR A 408 -25.87 34.68 -23.72
C THR A 408 -25.86 34.52 -22.21
N SER A 409 -26.89 33.86 -21.69
CA SER A 409 -26.97 33.44 -20.29
C SER A 409 -27.29 31.95 -20.20
N MET A 410 -26.82 31.31 -19.13
CA MET A 410 -27.14 29.90 -18.83
C MET A 410 -27.61 29.76 -17.39
N SER A 411 -28.75 29.13 -17.18
CA SER A 411 -29.32 28.85 -15.86
C SER A 411 -29.69 27.37 -15.72
N LEU A 412 -30.09 26.94 -14.53
CA LEU A 412 -30.76 25.64 -14.36
C LEU A 412 -32.26 25.83 -14.54
N ASN A 413 -32.94 24.83 -15.10
CA ASN A 413 -34.39 24.78 -15.02
C ASN A 413 -34.85 24.51 -13.57
N ASP A 414 -36.15 24.67 -13.32
CA ASP A 414 -36.73 24.50 -11.98
C ASP A 414 -36.48 23.09 -11.39
N ALA A 415 -36.48 22.07 -12.24
CA ALA A 415 -36.20 20.68 -11.87
C ALA A 415 -34.70 20.41 -11.59
N ARG A 416 -33.81 21.34 -11.97
CA ARG A 416 -32.34 21.22 -11.89
C ARG A 416 -31.79 19.97 -12.56
N ASP A 417 -32.37 19.56 -13.68
CA ASP A 417 -31.92 18.42 -14.49
C ASP A 417 -31.46 18.84 -15.91
N ALA A 418 -31.63 20.12 -16.27
CA ALA A 418 -31.15 20.68 -17.52
C ALA A 418 -30.62 22.12 -17.35
N PHE A 419 -29.61 22.47 -18.15
CA PHE A 419 -29.22 23.85 -18.39
C PHE A 419 -30.17 24.50 -19.39
N VAL A 420 -30.66 25.70 -19.06
CA VAL A 420 -31.43 26.56 -19.95
C VAL A 420 -30.52 27.66 -20.44
N ILE A 421 -30.23 27.64 -21.73
CA ILE A 421 -29.40 28.63 -22.41
C ILE A 421 -30.33 29.63 -23.09
N THR A 422 -30.18 30.91 -22.80
CA THR A 422 -30.95 31.99 -23.44
C THR A 422 -30.02 33.00 -24.08
N ILE A 423 -30.27 33.31 -25.35
CA ILE A 423 -29.50 34.25 -26.15
C ILE A 423 -30.41 35.41 -26.54
N HIS A 424 -30.05 36.60 -26.10
CA HIS A 424 -30.66 37.86 -26.56
C HIS A 424 -29.77 38.47 -27.62
N VAL A 425 -30.35 38.85 -28.75
CA VAL A 425 -29.60 39.35 -29.89
C VAL A 425 -30.08 40.76 -30.24
N GLU A 426 -29.18 41.71 -30.06
CA GLU A 426 -29.30 43.06 -30.58
C GLU A 426 -28.97 43.02 -32.08
N ALA A 427 -30.02 43.11 -32.90
CA ALA A 427 -29.97 42.94 -34.35
C ALA A 427 -30.53 44.18 -35.07
N PRO A 428 -30.27 44.33 -36.38
CA PRO A 428 -30.91 45.36 -37.19
C PRO A 428 -32.43 45.21 -37.20
N ASP A 429 -33.17 46.33 -37.27
CA ASP A 429 -34.65 46.34 -37.29
C ASP A 429 -35.24 45.43 -38.39
N SER A 430 -34.53 45.27 -39.52
CA SER A 430 -34.94 44.40 -40.63
C SER A 430 -35.03 42.92 -40.26
N TRP A 431 -34.45 42.49 -39.13
CA TRP A 431 -34.46 41.10 -38.67
C TRP A 431 -35.69 40.75 -37.83
N HIS A 432 -36.39 41.75 -37.27
CA HIS A 432 -37.61 41.55 -36.50
C HIS A 432 -38.82 41.25 -37.39
N SER A 433 -38.78 41.69 -38.65
CA SER A 433 -39.81 41.42 -39.67
C SER A 433 -39.16 41.26 -41.04
N PRO A 434 -38.45 40.15 -41.27
CA PRO A 434 -37.61 39.97 -42.45
C PRO A 434 -38.45 39.82 -43.72
N GLN A 435 -38.08 40.55 -44.77
CA GLN A 435 -38.61 40.32 -46.12
C GLN A 435 -37.99 39.05 -46.72
N THR A 436 -38.68 38.44 -47.69
CA THR A 436 -38.17 37.26 -48.40
C THR A 436 -36.76 37.50 -48.96
N GLY A 437 -35.81 36.63 -48.61
CA GLY A 437 -34.42 36.75 -49.03
C GLY A 437 -33.52 37.54 -48.08
N THR A 438 -34.03 38.05 -46.95
CA THR A 438 -33.20 38.68 -45.92
C THR A 438 -32.37 37.61 -45.20
N ASP A 439 -31.05 37.82 -45.14
CA ASP A 439 -30.13 36.91 -44.41
C ASP A 439 -30.19 37.18 -42.90
N VAL A 440 -31.27 36.74 -42.28
CA VAL A 440 -31.55 36.91 -40.85
C VAL A 440 -31.07 35.70 -40.04
N LEU A 441 -30.66 35.93 -38.79
CA LEU A 441 -30.35 34.88 -37.83
C LEU A 441 -31.61 34.07 -37.49
N LEU A 442 -31.58 32.77 -37.79
CA LEU A 442 -32.66 31.82 -37.48
C LEU A 442 -32.54 31.23 -36.07
N GLY A 443 -31.33 31.21 -35.52
CA GLY A 443 -31.02 30.64 -34.21
C GLY A 443 -29.60 30.08 -34.15
N TYR A 444 -29.35 29.23 -33.16
CA TYR A 444 -28.06 28.60 -32.93
C TYR A 444 -28.18 27.08 -32.92
N GLN A 445 -27.25 26.43 -33.62
CA GLN A 445 -27.02 24.99 -33.52
C GLN A 445 -26.06 24.72 -32.35
N LEU A 446 -26.50 23.93 -31.38
CA LEU A 446 -25.64 23.49 -30.27
C LEU A 446 -24.71 22.38 -30.76
N TYR A 447 -23.47 22.40 -30.28
CA TYR A 447 -22.48 21.35 -30.48
C TYR A 447 -21.88 20.90 -29.15
N GLU A 448 -21.99 19.60 -28.88
CA GLU A 448 -21.41 18.92 -27.73
C GLU A 448 -20.33 17.96 -28.23
N ASN A 449 -19.07 18.12 -27.81
CA ASN A 449 -17.96 17.27 -28.25
C ASN A 449 -17.87 17.14 -29.79
N ASN A 450 -18.03 18.25 -30.50
CA ASN A 450 -18.07 18.34 -31.98
C ASN A 450 -19.22 17.54 -32.64
N ARG A 451 -20.29 17.21 -31.91
CA ARG A 451 -21.51 16.62 -32.46
C ARG A 451 -22.68 17.60 -32.36
N ALA A 452 -23.44 17.73 -33.44
CA ALA A 452 -24.62 18.59 -33.45
C ALA A 452 -25.69 18.06 -32.49
N GLY A 453 -26.14 18.90 -31.56
CA GLY A 453 -27.21 18.64 -30.61
C GLY A 453 -28.49 19.40 -30.96
N ALA A 454 -29.15 19.97 -29.96
CA ALA A 454 -30.39 20.71 -30.15
C ALA A 454 -30.20 22.01 -30.97
N PHE A 455 -31.24 22.39 -31.73
CA PHE A 455 -31.34 23.72 -32.34
C PHE A 455 -32.18 24.62 -31.43
N THR A 456 -31.80 25.89 -31.28
CA THR A 456 -32.54 26.82 -30.43
C THR A 456 -33.97 27.05 -30.92
N THR A 457 -34.90 27.23 -29.99
CA THR A 457 -36.26 27.70 -30.25
C THR A 457 -36.31 29.22 -30.17
N ARG A 458 -37.03 29.85 -31.09
CA ARG A 458 -37.27 31.30 -31.07
C ARG A 458 -38.39 31.65 -30.08
N LEU A 459 -38.13 32.63 -29.22
CA LEU A 459 -39.11 33.23 -28.31
C LEU A 459 -39.56 34.60 -28.84
N PRO A 460 -40.67 35.15 -28.31
CA PRO A 460 -41.04 36.54 -28.56
C PRO A 460 -39.91 37.50 -28.20
N ASP A 461 -39.82 38.60 -28.94
CA ASP A 461 -38.78 39.60 -28.73
C ASP A 461 -38.93 40.25 -27.35
N ASP A 462 -37.79 40.50 -26.68
CA ASP A 462 -37.73 41.20 -25.40
C ASP A 462 -36.86 42.44 -25.55
N LYS A 463 -37.36 43.60 -25.09
CA LYS A 463 -36.67 44.91 -25.17
C LYS A 463 -36.06 45.21 -26.56
N ASN A 464 -36.80 44.90 -27.63
CA ASN A 464 -36.35 45.05 -29.03
C ASN A 464 -35.13 44.18 -29.41
N MET A 465 -34.94 43.05 -28.74
CA MET A 465 -33.95 42.04 -29.11
C MET A 465 -34.63 40.74 -29.52
N LEU A 466 -34.01 40.04 -30.46
CA LEU A 466 -34.40 38.69 -30.82
C LEU A 466 -34.01 37.74 -29.67
N VAL A 467 -34.90 36.81 -29.28
CA VAL A 467 -34.63 35.91 -28.15
C VAL A 467 -34.65 34.45 -28.58
N PHE A 468 -33.59 33.71 -28.30
CA PHE A 468 -33.46 32.28 -28.60
C PHE A 468 -33.20 31.49 -27.33
N THR A 469 -33.75 30.28 -27.24
CA THR A 469 -33.55 29.40 -26.07
C THR A 469 -33.26 27.96 -26.47
N ALA A 470 -32.48 27.26 -25.66
CA ALA A 470 -32.26 25.82 -25.77
C ALA A 470 -32.15 25.20 -24.38
N SER A 471 -32.51 23.92 -24.28
CA SER A 471 -32.31 23.12 -23.06
C SER A 471 -31.29 22.03 -23.32
N LEU A 472 -30.35 21.88 -22.39
CA LEU A 472 -29.26 20.91 -22.44
C LEU A 472 -29.28 20.06 -21.17
N PRO A 473 -29.51 18.73 -21.25
CA PRO A 473 -29.53 17.87 -20.06
C PRO A 473 -28.20 17.91 -19.29
N ILE A 474 -28.25 17.95 -17.95
CA ILE A 474 -27.05 17.94 -17.09
C ILE A 474 -26.27 16.62 -17.20
N SER A 475 -26.92 15.55 -17.65
CA SER A 475 -26.26 14.27 -17.94
C SER A 475 -25.27 14.33 -19.12
N THR A 476 -25.11 15.49 -19.77
CA THR A 476 -24.09 15.68 -20.81
C THR A 476 -22.69 15.43 -20.26
N GLN A 477 -21.86 14.78 -21.08
CA GLN A 477 -20.43 14.58 -20.79
C GLN A 477 -19.55 15.68 -21.41
N ALA A 478 -20.16 16.67 -22.06
CA ALA A 478 -19.42 17.77 -22.67
C ALA A 478 -18.91 18.74 -21.59
N GLN A 479 -17.65 19.15 -21.71
CA GLN A 479 -17.08 20.20 -20.86
C GLN A 479 -17.42 21.61 -21.37
N VAL A 480 -17.82 21.69 -22.63
CA VAL A 480 -18.11 22.93 -23.35
C VAL A 480 -19.23 22.67 -24.35
N VAL A 481 -20.15 23.62 -24.48
CA VAL A 481 -21.11 23.65 -25.59
C VAL A 481 -20.79 24.82 -26.53
N GLY A 482 -20.70 24.51 -27.82
CA GLY A 482 -20.58 25.52 -28.88
C GLY A 482 -21.95 25.90 -29.42
N LEU A 483 -22.21 27.20 -29.58
CA LEU A 483 -23.40 27.74 -30.22
C LEU A 483 -23.01 28.34 -31.56
N VAL A 484 -23.28 27.62 -32.65
CA VAL A 484 -22.99 28.10 -34.01
C VAL A 484 -24.22 28.81 -34.56
N PRO A 485 -24.15 30.12 -34.89
CA PRO A 485 -25.30 30.84 -35.46
C PRO A 485 -25.62 30.33 -36.86
N VAL A 486 -26.92 30.24 -37.15
CA VAL A 486 -27.46 29.75 -38.42
C VAL A 486 -28.34 30.83 -39.04
N PHE A 487 -28.00 31.22 -40.26
CA PHE A 487 -28.64 32.31 -40.99
C PHE A 487 -29.51 31.78 -42.15
N ALA A 488 -30.54 32.54 -42.50
CA ALA A 488 -31.55 32.14 -43.47
C ALA A 488 -31.00 31.91 -44.90
N VAL A 489 -29.97 32.66 -45.30
CA VAL A 489 -29.37 32.58 -46.65
C VAL A 489 -27.92 32.08 -46.57
N SER A 490 -27.11 32.63 -45.67
CA SER A 490 -25.69 32.27 -45.54
C SER A 490 -25.42 31.00 -44.74
N GLY A 491 -26.44 30.46 -44.05
CA GLY A 491 -26.30 29.23 -43.27
C GLY A 491 -25.42 29.37 -42.04
N ASN A 492 -24.61 28.36 -41.73
CA ASN A 492 -23.82 28.32 -40.50
C ASN A 492 -22.61 29.26 -40.57
N ARG A 493 -22.45 30.15 -39.59
CA ARG A 493 -21.27 31.02 -39.45
C ARG A 493 -20.36 30.56 -38.31
N ILE A 494 -19.51 29.58 -38.59
CA ILE A 494 -18.63 28.94 -37.59
C ILE A 494 -17.67 29.93 -36.92
N ASN A 495 -17.25 30.98 -37.61
CA ASN A 495 -16.35 32.01 -37.05
C ASN A 495 -17.04 32.91 -36.00
N GLU A 496 -18.37 32.84 -35.91
CA GLU A 496 -19.19 33.59 -34.95
C GLU A 496 -19.71 32.66 -33.82
N THR A 497 -18.98 31.58 -33.52
CA THR A 497 -19.40 30.59 -32.50
C THR A 497 -19.23 31.13 -31.09
N ILE A 498 -20.30 31.02 -30.28
CA ILE A 498 -20.23 31.30 -28.84
C ILE A 498 -19.86 30.01 -28.12
N THR A 499 -18.85 30.06 -27.26
CA THR A 499 -18.37 28.90 -26.51
C THR A 499 -18.73 29.06 -25.04
N ILE A 500 -19.55 28.15 -24.52
CA ILE A 500 -19.99 28.17 -23.12
C ILE A 500 -19.33 27.01 -22.37
N PRO A 501 -18.53 27.28 -21.32
CA PRO A 501 -18.07 26.22 -20.43
C PRO A 501 -19.23 25.68 -19.61
N LEU A 502 -19.34 24.35 -19.52
CA LEU A 502 -20.34 23.69 -18.69
C LEU A 502 -19.75 23.41 -17.28
N PRO A 503 -20.54 23.56 -16.19
CA PRO A 503 -20.08 23.39 -14.81
C PRO A 503 -19.61 21.97 -14.44
#